data_AF-A0A1Q3U2I2-F1
#
_entry.id   AF-A0A1Q3U2I2-F1
#
_cell.length_a   1.000
_cell.length_b   1.000
_cell.length_c   1.000
_cell.angle_alpha   90.00
_cell.angle_beta   90.00
_cell.angle_gamma   90.00
#
_symmetry.space_group_name_H-M   'P 1'
#
loop_
_entity.id
_entity.type
_entity.pdbx_description
1 polymer ?
#
loop_
_entity_poly.entity_id
_entity_poly.type
_entity_poly.pdbx_seq_one_letter_code
_entity_poly.pdbx_strand_id
1 'polypeptide(L)'
;MFVKAIERVSDFTRPIHSILRIYPSNNIIPGAATLFFVNENGYAITCKHVAESLLHAENINQQYIQFRNETKAGKNLQELEAKYKYGQDHIIQIKNNFVDSIDSMTGFTTHIHPTLDLAIIKFNDFKKTYYKSYAHFAKNDEGIKQGKFLCRLGFPFPEFNNYRYNVSLDDIEWLNTGNTASPRFPIEGMITRFLGDAQHGLYGIEMSTPGLRGQSGGPLFNEKGTICGMQFNTKHLHLGFDMEDKEIWIENKQKKVSDYSFIHLGQCIHANTIKAFLKQHQVKYYEE
;
A
#
# COMPACT_ATOMS: atom_id res chain seq x y z
N MET A 1 0.97 15.22 20.16
CA MET A 1 2.06 14.23 20.33
C MET A 1 2.84 14.02 19.03
N PHE A 2 2.20 13.61 17.93
CA PHE A 2 2.90 13.21 16.70
C PHE A 2 3.19 14.31 15.65
N VAL A 3 2.85 15.58 15.88
CA VAL A 3 2.97 16.64 14.84
C VAL A 3 4.38 16.70 14.23
N LYS A 4 5.42 16.85 15.07
CA LYS A 4 6.83 16.86 14.62
C LYS A 4 7.27 15.54 14.00
N ALA A 5 6.77 14.42 14.54
CA ALA A 5 7.06 13.10 13.99
C ALA A 5 6.50 12.93 12.58
N ILE A 6 5.26 13.39 12.34
CA ILE A 6 4.62 13.35 11.03
C ILE A 6 5.38 14.23 10.03
N GLU A 7 5.77 15.44 10.42
CA GLU A 7 6.60 16.31 9.59
C GLU A 7 7.89 15.59 9.16
N ARG A 8 8.64 15.04 10.13
CA ARG A 8 9.88 14.29 9.88
C ARG A 8 9.65 13.06 8.99
N VAL A 9 8.66 12.23 9.30
CA VAL A 9 8.37 10.99 8.57
C VAL A 9 7.89 11.29 7.14
N SER A 10 7.23 12.42 6.96
CA SER A 10 6.75 12.85 5.64
C SER A 10 7.86 13.26 4.68
N ASP A 11 9.08 13.51 5.16
CA ASP A 11 10.21 13.85 4.29
C ASP A 11 10.66 12.66 3.44
N PHE A 12 10.38 11.43 3.88
CA PHE A 12 10.82 10.20 3.24
C PHE A 12 9.71 9.19 2.93
N THR A 13 8.46 9.49 3.29
CA THR A 13 7.29 8.65 2.97
C THR A 13 6.63 9.16 1.71
N ARG A 14 6.39 8.29 0.70
CA ARG A 14 5.81 8.69 -0.58
C ARG A 14 4.66 7.77 -1.02
N PRO A 15 3.65 8.32 -1.72
CA PRO A 15 2.61 7.50 -2.29
C PRO A 15 3.10 6.83 -3.57
N ILE A 16 2.54 5.65 -3.82
CA ILE A 16 2.55 4.99 -5.11
C ILE A 16 1.12 5.12 -5.63
N HIS A 17 0.91 5.88 -6.69
CA HIS A 17 -0.39 5.98 -7.34
C HIS A 17 -0.53 4.88 -8.38
N SER A 18 -1.71 4.27 -8.45
CA SER A 18 -2.06 3.28 -9.47
C SER A 18 -3.39 3.67 -10.10
N ILE A 19 -3.49 3.51 -11.41
CA ILE A 19 -4.77 3.54 -12.13
C ILE A 19 -5.00 2.19 -12.78
N LEU A 20 -6.19 1.66 -12.58
CA LEU A 20 -6.60 0.34 -13.06
C LEU A 20 -7.76 0.49 -14.03
N ARG A 21 -7.75 -0.31 -15.10
CA ARG A 21 -8.94 -0.52 -15.94
C ARG A 21 -9.34 -1.97 -15.88
N ILE A 22 -10.64 -2.20 -15.76
CA ILE A 22 -11.25 -3.52 -15.68
C ILE A 22 -12.09 -3.79 -16.93
N TYR A 23 -12.12 -5.05 -17.39
CA TYR A 23 -12.93 -5.49 -18.51
C TYR A 23 -14.40 -5.71 -18.13
N PRO A 24 -15.38 -5.42 -19.00
CA PRO A 24 -15.29 -4.70 -20.27
C PRO A 24 -15.38 -3.17 -20.10
N SER A 25 -15.16 -2.66 -18.88
CA SER A 25 -15.41 -1.25 -18.54
C SER A 25 -14.36 -0.29 -19.11
N ASN A 26 -14.80 0.94 -19.34
CA ASN A 26 -13.93 2.09 -19.59
C ASN A 26 -13.67 2.91 -18.31
N ASN A 27 -14.25 2.48 -17.18
CA ASN A 27 -14.03 3.14 -15.90
C ASN A 27 -12.62 2.88 -15.41
N ILE A 28 -12.02 3.92 -14.85
CA ILE A 28 -10.70 3.86 -14.24
C ILE A 28 -10.86 3.90 -12.74
N ILE A 29 -10.23 2.93 -12.06
CA ILE A 29 -10.23 2.83 -10.61
C ILE A 29 -8.89 3.37 -10.10
N PRO A 30 -8.87 4.51 -9.39
CA PRO A 30 -7.66 4.99 -8.75
C PRO A 30 -7.35 4.16 -7.50
N GLY A 31 -6.06 3.97 -7.26
CA GLY A 31 -5.53 3.30 -6.09
C GLY A 31 -4.29 4.02 -5.58
N ALA A 32 -4.01 3.80 -4.31
CA ALA A 32 -2.75 4.22 -3.70
C ALA A 32 -2.19 3.09 -2.83
N ALA A 33 -0.87 3.08 -2.72
CA ALA A 33 -0.10 2.38 -1.72
C ALA A 33 0.98 3.32 -1.17
N THR A 34 1.73 2.87 -0.17
CA THR A 34 2.79 3.68 0.45
C THR A 34 4.13 2.97 0.34
N LEU A 35 5.19 3.75 0.17
CA LEU A 35 6.56 3.32 0.43
C LEU A 35 7.26 4.36 1.31
N PHE A 36 8.39 3.99 1.91
CA PHE A 36 9.24 4.96 2.59
C PHE A 36 10.73 4.67 2.35
N PHE A 37 11.50 5.72 2.12
CA PHE A 37 12.92 5.64 1.79
C PHE A 37 13.78 5.38 3.02
N VAL A 38 14.76 4.48 2.89
CA VAL A 38 15.66 4.07 4.00
C VAL A 38 17.07 4.60 3.86
N ASN A 39 17.44 5.12 2.68
CA ASN A 39 18.73 5.75 2.44
C ASN A 39 18.70 6.67 1.22
N GLU A 40 19.82 7.35 1.01
CA GLU A 40 20.11 8.26 -0.11
C GLU A 40 20.28 7.58 -1.47
N ASN A 41 20.44 6.26 -1.50
CA ASN A 41 20.72 5.49 -2.72
C ASN A 41 19.43 5.02 -3.42
N GLY A 42 18.27 5.61 -3.06
CA GLY A 42 16.98 5.28 -3.67
C GLY A 42 16.45 3.90 -3.26
N TYR A 43 16.80 3.40 -2.08
CA TYR A 43 16.15 2.22 -1.52
C TYR A 43 14.94 2.62 -0.68
N ALA A 44 13.83 1.93 -0.91
CA ALA A 44 12.59 2.10 -0.17
C ALA A 44 12.03 0.74 0.29
N ILE A 45 11.23 0.79 1.35
CA ILE A 45 10.49 -0.36 1.87
C ILE A 45 9.01 -0.20 1.54
N THR A 46 8.36 -1.31 1.21
CA THR A 46 6.91 -1.42 1.07
C THR A 46 6.46 -2.87 1.34
N CYS A 47 5.17 -3.15 1.20
CA CYS A 47 4.65 -4.51 1.28
C CYS A 47 5.01 -5.36 0.06
N LYS A 48 5.14 -6.66 0.24
CA LYS A 48 5.35 -7.61 -0.86
C LYS A 48 4.22 -7.54 -1.88
N HIS A 49 2.96 -7.52 -1.45
CA HIS A 49 1.83 -7.46 -2.37
C HIS A 49 1.82 -6.16 -3.22
N VAL A 50 2.35 -5.05 -2.68
CA VAL A 50 2.51 -3.80 -3.42
C VAL A 50 3.59 -3.95 -4.49
N ALA A 51 4.76 -4.49 -4.11
CA ALA A 51 5.85 -4.73 -5.05
C ALA A 51 5.47 -5.74 -6.15
N GLU A 52 4.76 -6.81 -5.81
CA GLU A 52 4.24 -7.78 -6.78
C GLU A 52 3.24 -7.14 -7.74
N SER A 53 2.35 -6.27 -7.26
CA SER A 53 1.44 -5.51 -8.13
C SER A 53 2.18 -4.62 -9.12
N LEU A 54 3.28 -3.98 -8.70
CA LEU A 54 4.15 -3.20 -9.58
C LEU A 54 4.80 -4.06 -10.66
N LEU A 55 5.32 -5.24 -10.30
CA LEU A 55 5.97 -6.17 -11.23
C LEU A 55 4.98 -6.78 -12.23
N HIS A 56 3.76 -7.09 -11.79
CA HIS A 56 2.73 -7.71 -12.65
C HIS A 56 2.10 -6.73 -13.65
N ALA A 57 2.19 -5.41 -13.42
CA ALA A 57 1.56 -4.41 -14.26
C ALA A 57 1.98 -4.50 -15.74
N GLU A 58 3.26 -4.74 -16.01
CA GLU A 58 3.78 -4.87 -17.38
C GLU A 58 3.17 -6.08 -18.10
N ASN A 59 3.15 -7.26 -17.45
CA ASN A 59 2.57 -8.45 -18.04
C ASN A 59 1.06 -8.28 -18.32
N ILE A 60 0.32 -7.66 -17.41
CA ILE A 60 -1.11 -7.37 -17.60
C ILE A 60 -1.32 -6.47 -18.83
N ASN A 61 -0.55 -5.37 -18.93
CA ASN A 61 -0.64 -4.45 -20.06
C ASN A 61 -0.26 -5.14 -21.39
N GLN A 62 0.79 -5.95 -21.40
CA GLN A 62 1.23 -6.70 -22.59
C GLN A 62 0.19 -7.71 -23.05
N GLN A 63 -0.41 -8.47 -22.12
CA GLN A 63 -1.49 -9.41 -22.44
C GLN A 63 -2.69 -8.68 -23.07
N TYR A 64 -3.07 -7.52 -22.52
CA TYR A 64 -4.16 -6.73 -23.09
C TYR A 64 -3.82 -6.14 -24.47
N ILE A 65 -2.59 -5.71 -24.69
CA ILE A 65 -2.12 -5.28 -26.02
C ILE A 65 -2.28 -6.42 -27.04
N GLN A 66 -1.91 -7.66 -26.67
CA GLN A 66 -2.09 -8.82 -27.55
C GLN A 66 -3.57 -9.11 -27.83
N PHE A 67 -4.41 -9.12 -26.79
CA PHE A 67 -5.86 -9.28 -26.92
C PHE A 67 -6.45 -8.25 -27.89
N ARG A 68 -6.08 -6.96 -27.76
CA ARG A 68 -6.53 -5.89 -28.65
C ARG A 68 -6.06 -6.09 -30.09
N ASN A 69 -4.80 -6.48 -30.29
CA ASN A 69 -4.26 -6.72 -31.63
C ASN A 69 -4.99 -7.88 -32.33
N GLU A 70 -5.30 -8.96 -31.60
CA GLU A 70 -6.07 -10.08 -32.12
C GLU A 70 -7.53 -9.72 -32.41
N THR A 71 -8.13 -8.85 -31.58
CA THR A 71 -9.48 -8.32 -31.82
C THR A 71 -9.50 -7.46 -33.10
N LYS A 72 -8.52 -6.58 -33.28
CA LYS A 72 -8.38 -5.75 -34.50
C LYS A 72 -8.12 -6.57 -35.77
N ALA A 73 -7.50 -7.75 -35.63
CA ALA A 73 -7.32 -8.70 -36.72
C ALA A 73 -8.61 -9.45 -37.10
N GLY A 74 -9.74 -9.17 -36.46
CA GLY A 74 -11.05 -9.74 -36.79
C GLY A 74 -11.30 -11.13 -36.19
N LYS A 75 -10.52 -11.56 -35.18
CA LYS A 75 -10.77 -12.83 -34.48
C LYS A 75 -12.05 -12.75 -33.64
N ASN A 76 -12.67 -13.91 -33.41
CA ASN A 76 -13.91 -14.00 -32.63
C ASN A 76 -13.69 -13.53 -31.17
N LEU A 77 -14.50 -12.58 -30.72
CA LEU A 77 -14.37 -11.97 -29.39
C LEU A 77 -14.56 -12.99 -28.26
N GLN A 78 -15.54 -13.89 -28.35
CA GLN A 78 -15.82 -14.89 -27.29
C GLN A 78 -14.65 -15.88 -27.15
N GLU A 79 -14.05 -16.28 -28.26
CA GLU A 79 -12.85 -17.14 -28.25
C GLU A 79 -11.65 -16.43 -27.61
N LEU A 80 -11.49 -15.12 -27.87
CA LEU A 80 -10.43 -14.31 -27.26
C LEU A 80 -10.67 -14.11 -25.76
N GLU A 81 -11.90 -13.81 -25.34
CA GLU A 81 -12.26 -13.70 -23.91
C GLU A 81 -11.92 -15.01 -23.17
N ALA A 82 -12.25 -16.16 -23.75
CA ALA A 82 -11.88 -17.46 -23.20
C ALA A 82 -10.36 -17.69 -23.18
N LYS A 83 -9.65 -17.35 -24.26
CA LYS A 83 -8.19 -17.48 -24.37
C LYS A 83 -7.43 -16.65 -23.32
N TYR A 84 -7.84 -15.40 -23.14
CA TYR A 84 -7.20 -14.44 -22.22
C TYR A 84 -7.80 -14.49 -20.81
N LYS A 85 -8.85 -15.28 -20.59
CA LYS A 85 -9.60 -15.40 -19.32
C LYS A 85 -10.17 -14.06 -18.87
N TYR A 86 -10.60 -13.24 -19.83
CA TYR A 86 -11.24 -11.96 -19.55
C TYR A 86 -12.72 -12.19 -19.30
N GLY A 87 -13.14 -11.87 -18.08
CA GLY A 87 -14.53 -11.84 -17.66
C GLY A 87 -14.88 -10.49 -17.04
N GLN A 88 -16.05 -10.40 -16.40
CA GLN A 88 -16.46 -9.21 -15.67
C GLN A 88 -15.43 -8.86 -14.59
N ASP A 89 -15.14 -7.56 -14.47
CA ASP A 89 -14.23 -6.95 -13.51
C ASP A 89 -12.76 -7.41 -13.58
N HIS A 90 -12.37 -8.13 -14.64
CA HIS A 90 -10.99 -8.57 -14.82
C HIS A 90 -10.05 -7.39 -15.09
N ILE A 91 -8.96 -7.25 -14.34
CA ILE A 91 -8.00 -6.16 -14.54
C ILE A 91 -7.24 -6.38 -15.85
N ILE A 92 -7.37 -5.43 -16.78
CA ILE A 92 -6.74 -5.47 -18.10
C ILE A 92 -5.62 -4.47 -18.27
N GLN A 93 -5.59 -3.40 -17.46
CA GLN A 93 -4.52 -2.42 -17.50
C GLN A 93 -4.19 -1.90 -16.11
N ILE A 94 -2.89 -1.70 -15.87
CA ILE A 94 -2.36 -1.08 -14.65
C ILE A 94 -1.29 -0.07 -15.07
N LYS A 95 -1.41 1.19 -14.64
CA LYS A 95 -0.31 2.16 -14.72
C LYS A 95 0.00 2.68 -13.33
N ASN A 96 1.28 2.72 -13.00
CA ASN A 96 1.78 3.14 -11.69
C ASN A 96 2.57 4.45 -11.82
N ASN A 97 2.57 5.25 -10.76
CA ASN A 97 3.36 6.48 -10.67
C ASN A 97 3.96 6.61 -9.26
N PHE A 98 5.26 6.85 -9.19
CA PHE A 98 6.00 7.06 -7.94
C PHE A 98 6.07 8.55 -7.62
N VAL A 99 5.07 9.03 -6.87
CA VAL A 99 4.87 10.46 -6.64
C VAL A 99 5.99 11.03 -5.78
N ASP A 100 6.54 12.18 -6.20
CA ASP A 100 7.58 12.94 -5.50
C ASP A 100 8.72 12.09 -4.94
N SER A 101 9.09 11.03 -5.67
CA SER A 101 10.10 10.07 -5.23
C SER A 101 11.46 10.42 -5.79
N ILE A 102 11.59 10.41 -7.12
CA ILE A 102 12.81 10.64 -7.88
C ILE A 102 12.46 11.32 -9.21
N ASP A 103 13.43 11.96 -9.85
CA ASP A 103 13.22 12.74 -11.08
C ASP A 103 12.96 11.90 -12.33
N SER A 104 13.72 10.83 -12.49
CA SER A 104 13.62 9.90 -13.62
C SER A 104 14.20 8.55 -13.21
N MET A 105 13.76 7.47 -13.84
CA MET A 105 14.34 6.14 -13.64
C MET A 105 14.26 5.34 -14.94
N THR A 106 15.22 4.45 -15.13
CA THR A 106 15.14 3.40 -16.17
C THR A 106 14.23 2.24 -15.74
N GLY A 107 14.05 2.09 -14.43
CA GLY A 107 13.20 1.09 -13.81
C GLY A 107 13.53 0.95 -12.32
N PHE A 108 13.06 -0.13 -11.73
CA PHE A 108 13.36 -0.47 -10.35
C PHE A 108 13.72 -1.95 -10.20
N THR A 109 14.54 -2.29 -9.22
CA THR A 109 14.75 -3.68 -8.80
C THR A 109 14.06 -3.94 -7.46
N THR A 110 13.75 -5.20 -7.20
CA THR A 110 13.03 -5.60 -5.98
C THR A 110 13.71 -6.76 -5.28
N HIS A 111 13.72 -6.73 -3.95
CA HIS A 111 13.89 -7.93 -3.12
C HIS A 111 12.58 -8.22 -2.42
N ILE A 112 12.01 -9.39 -2.72
CA ILE A 112 10.76 -9.85 -2.13
C ILE A 112 11.08 -10.80 -0.99
N HIS A 113 10.55 -10.52 0.20
CA HIS A 113 10.68 -11.45 1.30
C HIS A 113 9.85 -12.73 0.99
N PRO A 114 10.39 -13.94 1.22
CA PRO A 114 9.73 -15.17 0.79
C PRO A 114 8.35 -15.38 1.43
N THR A 115 8.25 -15.16 2.75
CA THR A 115 7.06 -15.50 3.57
C THR A 115 6.32 -14.30 4.14
N LEU A 116 7.02 -13.31 4.68
CA LEU A 116 6.43 -12.07 5.19
C LEU A 116 6.05 -11.10 4.07
N ASP A 117 5.04 -10.26 4.33
CA ASP A 117 4.57 -9.24 3.40
C ASP A 117 5.47 -7.99 3.40
N LEU A 118 6.72 -8.18 3.00
CA LEU A 118 7.80 -7.19 3.04
C LEU A 118 8.60 -7.21 1.73
N ALA A 119 8.89 -6.03 1.20
CA ALA A 119 9.73 -5.86 0.03
C ALA A 119 10.65 -4.65 0.13
N ILE A 120 11.79 -4.74 -0.54
CA ILE A 120 12.70 -3.62 -0.82
C ILE A 120 12.54 -3.27 -2.29
N ILE A 121 12.37 -1.98 -2.60
CA ILE A 121 12.43 -1.42 -3.95
C ILE A 121 13.69 -0.57 -4.06
N LYS A 122 14.46 -0.75 -5.14
CA LYS A 122 15.57 0.14 -5.51
C LYS A 122 15.25 0.83 -6.82
N PHE A 123 15.22 2.16 -6.81
CA PHE A 123 15.11 2.97 -8.02
C PHE A 123 16.46 3.03 -8.74
N ASN A 124 16.47 2.80 -10.06
CA ASN A 124 17.69 2.75 -10.86
C ASN A 124 17.85 4.00 -11.73
N ASP A 125 19.11 4.44 -11.89
CA ASP A 125 19.52 5.49 -12.85
C ASP A 125 18.81 6.84 -12.70
N PHE A 126 18.39 7.19 -11.48
CA PHE A 126 17.90 8.52 -11.16
C PHE A 126 19.04 9.51 -10.96
N LYS A 127 18.79 10.80 -11.17
CA LYS A 127 19.80 11.87 -10.95
C LYS A 127 19.51 12.70 -9.72
N LYS A 128 18.24 12.78 -9.34
CA LYS A 128 17.78 13.60 -8.22
C LYS A 128 16.67 12.92 -7.44
N THR A 129 16.73 13.06 -6.12
CA THR A 129 15.66 12.64 -5.21
C THR A 129 14.70 13.80 -4.93
N TYR A 130 13.45 13.47 -4.69
CA TYR A 130 12.42 14.39 -4.20
C TYR A 130 12.00 14.08 -2.75
N TYR A 131 12.45 12.95 -2.21
CA TYR A 131 12.53 12.76 -0.76
C TYR A 131 13.67 13.58 -0.15
N LYS A 132 13.43 14.12 1.04
CA LYS A 132 14.29 15.11 1.71
C LYS A 132 15.12 14.51 2.85
N SER A 133 14.79 13.28 3.26
CA SER A 133 15.46 12.55 4.34
C SER A 133 15.24 11.04 4.15
N TYR A 134 15.56 10.23 5.14
CA TYR A 134 15.37 8.78 5.12
C TYR A 134 15.01 8.26 6.51
N ALA A 135 14.47 7.05 6.57
CA ALA A 135 14.06 6.40 7.80
C ALA A 135 15.23 6.15 8.76
N HIS A 136 15.01 6.48 10.03
CA HIS A 136 15.83 6.06 11.16
C HIS A 136 15.03 5.04 11.98
N PHE A 137 15.53 3.82 12.06
CA PHE A 137 14.88 2.74 12.79
C PHE A 137 15.22 2.79 14.27
N ALA A 138 14.30 2.32 15.11
CA ALA A 138 14.58 2.17 16.53
C ALA A 138 15.75 1.19 16.72
N LYS A 139 16.78 1.62 17.44
CA LYS A 139 17.96 0.78 17.71
C LYS A 139 17.62 -0.46 18.54
N ASN A 140 16.76 -0.29 19.54
CA ASN A 140 16.30 -1.33 20.44
C ASN A 140 14.77 -1.30 20.61
N ASP A 141 14.23 -2.29 21.32
CA ASP A 141 12.79 -2.46 21.51
C ASP A 141 12.25 -1.71 22.75
N GLU A 142 13.06 -0.85 23.38
CA GLU A 142 12.66 -0.18 24.63
C GLU A 142 11.41 0.69 24.47
N GLY A 143 11.23 1.27 23.28
CA GLY A 143 10.07 2.08 22.88
C GLY A 143 8.91 1.29 22.28
N ILE A 144 9.08 -0.01 22.00
CA ILE A 144 8.09 -0.85 21.33
C ILE A 144 7.53 -1.83 22.36
N LYS A 145 6.53 -1.40 23.13
CA LYS A 145 5.91 -2.20 24.20
C LYS A 145 4.39 -2.11 24.16
N GLN A 146 3.72 -3.19 24.56
CA GLN A 146 2.26 -3.21 24.68
C GLN A 146 1.76 -2.00 25.50
N GLY A 147 0.68 -1.37 25.03
CA GLY A 147 0.12 -0.14 25.60
C GLY A 147 0.79 1.16 25.15
N LYS A 148 1.92 1.13 24.43
CA LYS A 148 2.51 2.33 23.83
C LYS A 148 1.70 2.77 22.63
N PHE A 149 1.49 4.09 22.51
CA PHE A 149 0.97 4.70 21.30
C PHE A 149 2.07 4.83 20.25
N LEU A 150 1.76 4.40 19.03
CA LEU A 150 2.55 4.65 17.83
C LEU A 150 1.64 5.23 16.75
N CYS A 151 2.24 5.85 15.74
CA CYS A 151 1.52 6.43 14.61
C CYS A 151 1.96 5.77 13.30
N ARG A 152 1.03 5.61 12.37
CA ARG A 152 1.31 5.23 10.99
C ARG A 152 1.05 6.39 10.06
N LEU A 153 1.79 6.45 8.97
CA LEU A 153 1.57 7.41 7.89
C LEU A 153 1.39 6.68 6.57
N GLY A 154 0.38 7.07 5.80
CA GLY A 154 0.21 6.64 4.43
C GLY A 154 -0.82 7.50 3.69
N PHE A 155 -1.33 6.98 2.58
CA PHE A 155 -2.17 7.74 1.64
C PHE A 155 -3.45 6.98 1.29
N PRO A 156 -4.31 6.67 2.29
CA PRO A 156 -5.65 6.16 2.02
C PRO A 156 -6.51 7.23 1.36
N PHE A 157 -7.59 6.78 0.71
CA PHE A 157 -8.54 7.66 0.03
C PHE A 157 -7.85 8.56 -1.01
N PRO A 158 -7.23 7.98 -2.06
CA PRO A 158 -6.58 8.79 -3.08
C PRO A 158 -7.56 9.76 -3.75
N GLU A 159 -7.22 11.04 -3.75
CA GLU A 159 -8.04 12.13 -4.32
C GLU A 159 -7.47 12.67 -5.64
N PHE A 160 -6.40 12.07 -6.15
CA PHE A 160 -5.82 12.44 -7.44
C PHE A 160 -6.80 12.12 -8.58
N ASN A 161 -6.81 12.96 -9.61
CA ASN A 161 -7.71 12.82 -10.76
C ASN A 161 -7.03 13.14 -12.10
N ASN A 162 -5.70 13.22 -12.10
CA ASN A 162 -4.89 13.50 -13.28
C ASN A 162 -4.72 12.27 -14.20
N TYR A 163 -5.83 11.63 -14.58
CA TYR A 163 -5.83 10.48 -15.48
C TYR A 163 -7.08 10.47 -16.35
N ARG A 164 -7.03 9.75 -17.46
CA ARG A 164 -8.22 9.51 -18.30
C ARG A 164 -8.11 8.21 -19.08
N TYR A 165 -9.25 7.78 -19.62
CA TYR A 165 -9.29 6.79 -20.68
C TYR A 165 -9.15 7.50 -22.03
N ASN A 166 -8.14 7.11 -22.81
CA ASN A 166 -7.88 7.59 -24.14
C ASN A 166 -8.55 6.65 -25.15
N VAL A 167 -9.71 7.06 -25.67
CA VAL A 167 -10.53 6.26 -26.58
C VAL A 167 -9.82 5.94 -27.89
N SER A 168 -9.03 6.88 -28.44
CA SER A 168 -8.35 6.65 -29.73
C SER A 168 -7.20 5.65 -29.60
N LEU A 169 -6.52 5.63 -28.45
CA LEU A 169 -5.47 4.67 -28.16
C LEU A 169 -5.99 3.39 -27.50
N ASP A 170 -7.26 3.35 -27.07
CA ASP A 170 -7.86 2.33 -26.20
C ASP A 170 -6.93 1.98 -25.02
N ASP A 171 -6.47 3.02 -24.33
CA ASP A 171 -5.49 2.95 -23.25
C ASP A 171 -5.83 3.93 -22.12
N ILE A 172 -5.42 3.64 -20.89
CA ILE A 172 -5.50 4.58 -19.78
C ILE A 172 -4.23 5.43 -19.73
N GLU A 173 -4.30 6.71 -19.38
CA GLU A 173 -3.10 7.56 -19.36
C GLU A 173 -3.12 8.56 -18.21
N TRP A 174 -1.93 8.93 -17.76
CA TRP A 174 -1.70 10.04 -16.83
C TRP A 174 -1.75 11.37 -17.59
N LEU A 175 -2.24 12.40 -16.92
CA LEU A 175 -2.32 13.76 -17.41
C LEU A 175 -1.39 14.68 -16.60
N ASN A 176 -0.93 15.75 -17.25
CA ASN A 176 -0.19 16.84 -16.60
C ASN A 176 -1.13 17.90 -16.00
N THR A 177 -2.44 17.68 -16.05
CA THR A 177 -3.50 18.55 -15.55
C THR A 177 -4.34 17.81 -14.52
N GLY A 178 -4.93 18.54 -13.57
CA GLY A 178 -5.74 17.97 -12.49
C GLY A 178 -5.00 17.93 -11.16
N ASN A 179 -5.63 17.34 -10.15
CA ASN A 179 -5.03 17.10 -8.85
C ASN A 179 -4.10 15.88 -8.94
N THR A 180 -2.83 16.08 -8.62
CA THR A 180 -1.82 15.01 -8.57
C THR A 180 -1.53 14.55 -7.14
N ALA A 181 -2.08 15.23 -6.14
CA ALA A 181 -1.78 14.99 -4.74
C ALA A 181 -2.72 13.95 -4.13
N SER A 182 -2.18 13.14 -3.22
CA SER A 182 -2.96 12.36 -2.25
C SER A 182 -2.69 12.93 -0.85
N PRO A 183 -3.74 13.19 -0.05
CA PRO A 183 -3.55 13.69 1.29
C PRO A 183 -2.82 12.66 2.16
N ARG A 184 -1.92 13.15 3.00
CA ARG A 184 -1.28 12.34 4.04
C ARG A 184 -2.31 12.03 5.12
N PHE A 185 -2.41 10.78 5.54
CA PHE A 185 -3.33 10.39 6.59
C PHE A 185 -2.57 9.72 7.75
N PRO A 186 -2.27 10.47 8.82
CA PRO A 186 -1.73 9.88 10.04
C PRO A 186 -2.83 9.10 10.78
N ILE A 187 -2.50 7.94 11.33
CA ILE A 187 -3.39 7.16 12.21
C ILE A 187 -2.61 6.57 13.36
N GLU A 188 -2.93 6.97 14.58
CA GLU A 188 -2.35 6.43 15.80
C GLU A 188 -3.11 5.20 16.31
N GLY A 189 -2.44 4.42 17.16
CA GLY A 189 -3.05 3.32 17.90
C GLY A 189 -2.12 2.86 19.01
N MET A 190 -2.64 2.08 19.96
CA MET A 190 -1.83 1.40 20.96
C MET A 190 -1.35 0.05 20.43
N ILE A 191 -0.14 -0.34 20.81
CA ILE A 191 0.32 -1.72 20.62
C ILE A 191 -0.55 -2.64 21.48
N THR A 192 -1.29 -3.55 20.86
CA THR A 192 -2.14 -4.52 21.56
C THR A 192 -1.39 -5.79 21.92
N ARG A 193 -0.56 -6.30 21.00
CA ARG A 193 0.30 -7.47 21.19
C ARG A 193 1.36 -7.55 20.10
N PHE A 194 2.29 -8.48 20.28
CA PHE A 194 3.25 -8.85 19.24
C PHE A 194 2.74 -10.04 18.42
N LEU A 195 3.16 -10.07 17.16
CA LEU A 195 2.92 -11.18 16.25
C LEU A 195 4.20 -11.99 16.15
N GLY A 196 4.07 -13.31 16.29
CA GLY A 196 5.18 -14.22 16.13
C GLY A 196 4.73 -15.62 15.75
N ASP A 197 5.67 -16.37 15.19
CA ASP A 197 5.50 -17.77 14.83
C ASP A 197 6.82 -18.54 15.00
N ALA A 198 6.78 -19.86 14.79
CA ALA A 198 7.95 -20.73 14.97
C ALA A 198 9.06 -20.48 13.93
N GLN A 199 8.72 -19.93 12.75
CA GLN A 199 9.66 -19.73 11.65
C GLN A 199 10.44 -18.42 11.80
N HIS A 200 9.75 -17.35 12.20
CA HIS A 200 10.26 -15.99 12.21
C HIS A 200 10.55 -15.47 13.62
N GLY A 201 10.12 -16.19 14.67
CA GLY A 201 10.05 -15.63 16.00
C GLY A 201 9.09 -14.46 16.04
N LEU A 202 9.44 -13.38 16.74
CA LEU A 202 8.69 -12.13 16.72
C LEU A 202 8.93 -11.40 15.39
N TYR A 203 7.87 -11.22 14.60
CA TYR A 203 7.96 -10.56 13.30
C TYR A 203 7.07 -9.33 13.16
N GLY A 204 6.12 -9.11 14.08
CA GLY A 204 5.14 -8.06 13.91
C GLY A 204 4.56 -7.46 15.18
N ILE A 205 3.80 -6.40 14.97
CA ILE A 205 3.16 -5.57 15.98
C ILE A 205 1.69 -5.44 15.59
N GLU A 206 0.78 -5.75 16.51
CA GLU A 206 -0.64 -5.48 16.34
C GLU A 206 -1.00 -4.16 17.00
N MET A 207 -1.81 -3.35 16.31
CA MET A 207 -2.24 -2.02 16.70
C MET A 207 -3.75 -2.00 16.93
N SER A 208 -4.20 -1.23 17.92
CA SER A 208 -5.61 -1.13 18.30
C SER A 208 -6.52 -0.47 17.27
N THR A 209 -5.94 0.20 16.28
CA THR A 209 -6.64 0.86 15.17
C THR A 209 -6.29 0.18 13.85
N PRO A 210 -7.22 0.12 12.88
CA PRO A 210 -7.01 -0.58 11.63
C PRO A 210 -5.94 0.06 10.75
N GLY A 211 -5.35 -0.75 9.87
CA GLY A 211 -4.76 -0.23 8.64
C GLY A 211 -5.85 0.08 7.62
N LEU A 212 -5.64 1.13 6.84
CA LEU A 212 -6.54 1.52 5.75
C LEU A 212 -5.91 1.17 4.39
N ARG A 213 -6.73 0.85 3.40
CA ARG A 213 -6.26 0.70 2.01
C ARG A 213 -5.57 2.00 1.58
N GLY A 214 -4.33 1.92 1.10
CA GLY A 214 -3.46 3.07 0.87
C GLY A 214 -2.34 3.23 1.90
N GLN A 215 -2.45 2.61 3.08
CA GLN A 215 -1.36 2.57 4.07
C GLN A 215 -0.48 1.31 4.01
N SER A 216 -0.79 0.34 3.13
CA SER A 216 0.11 -0.78 2.89
C SER A 216 1.48 -0.27 2.49
N GLY A 217 2.51 -0.66 3.25
CA GLY A 217 3.88 -0.21 3.08
C GLY A 217 4.21 1.08 3.84
N GLY A 218 3.27 1.66 4.58
CA GLY A 218 3.46 2.88 5.36
C GLY A 218 4.25 2.65 6.65
N PRO A 219 5.13 3.58 7.06
CA PRO A 219 5.91 3.44 8.28
C PRO A 219 5.04 3.54 9.53
N LEU A 220 5.37 2.73 10.54
CA LEU A 220 4.91 2.83 11.93
C LEU A 220 6.03 3.48 12.75
N PHE A 221 5.74 4.51 13.53
CA PHE A 221 6.74 5.32 14.24
C PHE A 221 6.28 5.85 15.60
N ASN A 222 7.23 6.21 16.45
CA ASN A 222 6.99 6.81 17.77
C ASN A 222 6.82 8.35 17.70
N GLU A 223 6.68 9.00 18.85
CA GLU A 223 6.50 10.47 18.96
C GLU A 223 7.69 11.31 18.45
N LYS A 224 8.84 10.67 18.17
CA LYS A 224 10.05 11.31 17.61
C LYS A 224 10.20 11.08 16.10
N GLY A 225 9.32 10.27 15.50
CA GLY A 225 9.43 9.86 14.11
C GLY A 225 10.45 8.73 13.89
N THR A 226 10.89 8.06 14.96
CA THR A 226 11.72 6.84 14.87
C THR A 226 10.86 5.69 14.36
N ILE A 227 11.33 4.95 13.36
CA ILE A 227 10.59 3.85 12.74
C ILE A 227 10.62 2.61 13.64
N CYS A 228 9.43 2.17 14.04
CA CYS A 228 9.16 0.98 14.84
C CYS A 228 8.63 -0.20 14.01
N GLY A 229 8.18 0.04 12.78
CA GLY A 229 7.68 -1.01 11.88
C GLY A 229 7.09 -0.48 10.58
N MET A 230 6.30 -1.32 9.91
CA MET A 230 5.60 -0.98 8.67
C MET A 230 4.23 -1.66 8.60
N GLN A 231 3.18 -0.90 8.31
CA GLN A 231 1.82 -1.40 8.14
C GLN A 231 1.71 -2.35 6.94
N PHE A 232 1.16 -3.55 7.13
CA PHE A 232 0.99 -4.53 6.05
C PHE A 232 -0.42 -5.14 5.96
N ASN A 233 -1.15 -5.27 7.06
CA ASN A 233 -2.46 -5.94 7.04
C ASN A 233 -3.43 -5.38 8.08
N THR A 234 -4.72 -5.69 7.93
CA THR A 234 -5.74 -5.46 8.96
C THR A 234 -6.39 -6.79 9.32
N LYS A 235 -6.40 -7.10 10.61
CA LYS A 235 -7.09 -8.26 11.17
C LYS A 235 -8.50 -7.86 11.57
N HIS A 236 -9.49 -8.61 11.10
CA HIS A 236 -10.89 -8.41 11.44
C HIS A 236 -11.29 -9.52 12.42
N LEU A 237 -11.71 -9.15 13.62
CA LEU A 237 -12.15 -10.09 14.65
C LEU A 237 -13.60 -9.83 15.00
N HIS A 238 -14.42 -10.87 14.85
CA HIS A 238 -15.80 -10.86 15.28
C HIS A 238 -15.88 -10.72 16.81
N LEU A 239 -16.73 -9.83 17.30
CA LEU A 239 -16.84 -9.55 18.75
C LEU A 239 -17.86 -10.43 19.47
N GLY A 240 -18.79 -11.06 18.74
CA GLY A 240 -19.80 -11.93 19.35
C GLY A 240 -20.93 -11.18 20.05
N PHE A 241 -21.10 -9.90 19.77
CA PHE A 241 -22.18 -9.05 20.30
C PHE A 241 -23.29 -8.87 19.25
N ASP A 242 -23.67 -9.95 18.58
CA ASP A 242 -24.57 -9.87 17.44
C ASP A 242 -25.99 -9.56 17.89
N MET A 243 -26.62 -8.67 17.16
CA MET A 243 -28.05 -8.41 17.26
C MET A 243 -28.67 -8.89 15.96
N GLU A 244 -29.64 -9.79 16.05
CA GLU A 244 -30.40 -10.25 14.89
C GLU A 244 -31.87 -9.84 15.06
N ASP A 245 -32.43 -9.23 14.02
CA ASP A 245 -33.83 -8.83 13.96
C ASP A 245 -34.32 -8.02 15.17
N LYS A 246 -33.42 -7.26 15.79
CA LYS A 246 -33.73 -6.48 16.98
C LYS A 246 -34.64 -5.32 16.60
N GLU A 247 -35.79 -5.25 17.25
CA GLU A 247 -36.74 -4.17 17.02
C GLU A 247 -36.29 -2.92 17.76
N ILE A 248 -36.06 -1.84 17.00
CA ILE A 248 -35.71 -0.52 17.51
C ILE A 248 -36.59 0.56 16.87
N TRP A 249 -36.77 1.67 17.58
CA TRP A 249 -37.47 2.84 17.05
C TRP A 249 -36.47 3.78 16.36
N ILE A 250 -36.63 3.96 15.04
CA ILE A 250 -35.87 4.94 14.25
C ILE A 250 -36.88 5.84 13.56
N GLU A 251 -36.76 7.16 13.73
CA GLU A 251 -37.61 8.17 13.07
C GLU A 251 -39.13 7.89 13.26
N ASN A 252 -39.55 7.60 14.50
CA ASN A 252 -40.93 7.27 14.87
C ASN A 252 -41.52 6.03 14.15
N LYS A 253 -40.66 5.13 13.65
CA LYS A 253 -41.06 3.83 13.10
C LYS A 253 -40.29 2.71 13.78
N GLN A 254 -40.99 1.62 14.09
CA GLN A 254 -40.37 0.37 14.53
C GLN A 254 -39.71 -0.30 13.33
N LYS A 255 -38.40 -0.54 13.42
CA LYS A 255 -37.59 -1.22 12.40
C LYS A 255 -36.85 -2.39 13.05
N LYS A 256 -36.72 -3.49 12.32
CA LYS A 256 -35.78 -4.56 12.67
C LYS A 256 -34.41 -4.22 12.11
N VAL A 257 -33.40 -4.32 12.96
CA VAL A 257 -32.01 -4.16 12.56
C VAL A 257 -31.21 -5.36 12.99
N SER A 258 -30.25 -5.73 12.14
CA SER A 258 -29.20 -6.66 12.49
C SER A 258 -27.87 -5.94 12.47
N ASP A 259 -27.05 -6.18 13.49
CA ASP A 259 -25.73 -5.57 13.64
C ASP A 259 -24.73 -6.64 14.07
N TYR A 260 -23.70 -6.83 13.25
CA TYR A 260 -22.61 -7.79 13.47
C TYR A 260 -21.34 -7.01 13.76
N SER A 261 -20.91 -7.04 15.01
CA SER A 261 -19.84 -6.19 15.50
C SER A 261 -18.47 -6.81 15.26
N PHE A 262 -17.57 -6.08 14.60
CA PHE A 262 -16.17 -6.45 14.40
C PHE A 262 -15.23 -5.40 14.99
N ILE A 263 -14.10 -5.85 15.52
CA ILE A 263 -12.93 -5.01 15.78
C ILE A 263 -11.91 -5.17 14.65
N HIS A 264 -11.30 -4.06 14.25
CA HIS A 264 -10.32 -4.01 13.18
C HIS A 264 -8.98 -3.56 13.73
N LEU A 265 -7.98 -4.45 13.65
CA LEU A 265 -6.68 -4.29 14.27
C LEU A 265 -5.62 -4.25 13.18
N GLY A 266 -4.86 -3.15 13.11
CA GLY A 266 -3.77 -3.06 12.14
C GLY A 266 -2.61 -3.96 12.54
N GLN A 267 -1.95 -4.56 11.56
CA GLN A 267 -0.77 -5.39 11.73
C GLN A 267 0.40 -4.76 10.99
N CYS A 268 1.52 -4.64 11.69
CA CYS A 268 2.75 -4.06 11.18
C CYS A 268 3.89 -5.08 11.25
N ILE A 269 4.79 -5.08 10.28
CA ILE A 269 6.07 -5.78 10.35
C ILE A 269 6.96 -5.03 11.34
N HIS A 270 7.63 -5.76 12.24
CA HIS A 270 8.48 -5.20 13.28
C HIS A 270 9.77 -4.61 12.70
N ALA A 271 10.26 -3.48 13.24
CA ALA A 271 11.48 -2.83 12.76
C ALA A 271 12.70 -3.77 12.69
N ASN A 272 12.91 -4.63 13.69
CA ASN A 272 14.01 -5.60 13.67
C ASN A 272 13.93 -6.57 12.49
N THR A 273 12.73 -6.98 12.08
CA THR A 273 12.52 -7.83 10.90
C THR A 273 12.88 -7.08 9.62
N ILE A 274 12.49 -5.80 9.52
CA ILE A 274 12.87 -4.95 8.38
C ILE A 274 14.39 -4.76 8.34
N LYS A 275 15.03 -4.41 9.46
CA LYS A 275 16.49 -4.26 9.58
C LYS A 275 17.25 -5.54 9.22
N ALA A 276 16.76 -6.70 9.63
CA ALA A 276 17.34 -8.00 9.27
C ALA A 276 17.28 -8.23 7.76
N PHE A 277 16.14 -7.95 7.12
CA PHE A 277 15.97 -8.08 5.68
C PHE A 277 16.86 -7.11 4.90
N LEU A 278 16.96 -5.86 5.34
CA LEU A 278 17.89 -4.86 4.78
C LEU A 278 19.34 -5.33 4.89
N LYS A 279 19.75 -5.86 6.04
CA LYS A 279 21.11 -6.39 6.27
C LYS A 279 21.40 -7.59 5.37
N GLN A 280 20.45 -8.51 5.22
CA GLN A 280 20.56 -9.67 4.32
C GLN A 280 20.87 -9.24 2.88
N HIS A 281 20.22 -8.18 2.42
CA HIS A 281 20.40 -7.64 1.07
C HIS A 281 21.47 -6.53 0.97
N GLN A 282 22.28 -6.35 2.02
CA GLN A 282 23.37 -5.37 2.07
C GLN A 282 22.90 -3.93 1.79
N VAL A 283 21.67 -3.62 2.18
CA VAL A 283 21.08 -2.29 2.02
C VAL A 283 21.44 -1.44 3.24
N LYS A 284 22.04 -0.27 2.99
CA LYS A 284 22.33 0.72 4.02
C LYS A 284 21.03 1.23 4.67
N TYR A 285 21.04 1.35 5.99
CA TYR A 285 19.97 1.98 6.78
C TYR A 285 20.56 2.66 8.01
N TYR A 286 19.73 3.44 8.71
CA TYR A 286 20.14 4.22 9.87
C TYR A 286 19.31 3.85 11.09
N GLU A 287 19.87 4.01 12.28
CA GLU A 287 19.22 3.77 13.56
C GLU A 287 19.30 5.02 14.45
N GLU A 288 18.37 5.16 15.40
CA GLU A 288 18.46 6.12 16.51
C GLU A 288 17.99 5.50 17.84
#